data_AF-H1LX29-F1
#
_entry.id   AF-H1LX29-F1
#
_cell.length_a   1.000
_cell.length_b   1.000
_cell.length_c   1.000
_cell.angle_alpha   90.00
_cell.angle_beta   90.00
_cell.angle_gamma   90.00
#
_symmetry.space_group_name_H-M   'P 1'
#
loop_
_entity.id
_entity.type
_entity.pdbx_description
1 polymer ?
#
loop_
_entity_poly.entity_id
_entity_poly.type
_entity_poly.pdbx_seq_one_letter_code
_entity_poly.pdbx_strand_id
1 'polypeptide(L)'
;MNKRKTGICRKKLFFIRFIFIFILLMAIEWISILPFMLFLYFYGINIQILDLAVYAMIGSVGLISMVPAYQFLSLKFNYTGSILAGVIFTLAAVLLGTTDLGTGIWYYFPFVYPIKLIYGYVSGSFNVDTVIFYLFISLLLSFVSVGILSFWYNSWDGISEMEE
;
A
#
# COMPACT_ATOMS: atom_id res chain seq x y z
N MET A 1 -37.10 -16.74 -0.14
CA MET A 1 -35.94 -17.58 -0.52
C MET A 1 -35.48 -17.21 -1.93
N ASN A 2 -34.92 -16.00 -2.10
CA ASN A 2 -34.42 -15.52 -3.39
C ASN A 2 -32.91 -15.73 -3.46
N LYS A 3 -32.50 -16.79 -4.15
CA LYS A 3 -31.10 -17.03 -4.55
C LYS A 3 -30.68 -15.91 -5.50
N ARG A 4 -29.85 -14.97 -5.03
CA ARG A 4 -29.12 -14.03 -5.91
C ARG A 4 -28.35 -14.87 -6.93
N LYS A 5 -28.73 -14.74 -8.21
CA LYS A 5 -28.13 -15.40 -9.37
C LYS A 5 -26.78 -14.77 -9.75
N THR A 6 -25.86 -14.69 -8.80
CA THR A 6 -24.43 -14.49 -9.07
C THR A 6 -23.68 -15.41 -8.12
N GLY A 7 -23.37 -16.61 -8.61
CA GLY A 7 -22.61 -17.64 -7.89
C GLY A 7 -21.13 -17.29 -7.67
N ILE A 8 -20.82 -16.00 -7.46
CA ILE A 8 -19.47 -15.53 -7.17
C ILE A 8 -19.37 -15.35 -5.66
N CYS A 9 -18.54 -16.16 -5.02
CA CYS A 9 -18.28 -16.08 -3.59
C CYS A 9 -17.76 -14.67 -3.26
N ARG A 10 -18.43 -13.93 -2.34
CA ARG A 10 -18.08 -12.54 -1.95
C ARG A 10 -16.58 -12.39 -1.61
N LYS A 11 -15.97 -13.42 -1.02
CA LYS A 11 -14.52 -13.52 -0.74
C LYS A 11 -13.65 -13.48 -2.02
N LYS A 12 -14.05 -14.17 -3.09
CA LYS A 12 -13.31 -14.16 -4.37
C LYS A 12 -13.34 -12.78 -5.02
N LEU A 13 -14.45 -12.07 -4.92
CA LEU A 13 -14.57 -10.72 -5.48
C LEU A 13 -13.68 -9.71 -4.75
N PHE A 14 -13.61 -9.80 -3.41
CA PHE A 14 -12.69 -8.98 -2.61
C PHE A 14 -11.22 -9.25 -2.97
N PHE A 15 -10.87 -10.52 -3.16
CA PHE A 15 -9.50 -10.95 -3.52
C PHE A 15 -9.10 -10.51 -4.94
N ILE A 16 -10.01 -10.64 -5.92
CA ILE A 16 -9.76 -10.16 -7.30
C ILE A 16 -9.57 -8.64 -7.31
N ARG A 17 -10.38 -7.88 -6.55
CA ARG A 17 -10.20 -6.43 -6.41
C ARG A 17 -8.84 -6.07 -5.80
N PHE A 18 -8.41 -6.80 -4.77
CA PHE A 18 -7.10 -6.61 -4.16
C PHE A 18 -5.97 -6.81 -5.20
N ILE A 19 -6.00 -7.91 -5.95
CA ILE A 19 -5.02 -8.19 -7.01
C ILE A 19 -5.04 -7.08 -8.08
N PHE A 20 -6.23 -6.65 -8.50
CA PHE A 20 -6.37 -5.59 -9.49
C PHE A 20 -5.74 -4.28 -9.03
N ILE A 21 -6.04 -3.84 -7.80
CA ILE A 21 -5.46 -2.62 -7.23
C ILE A 21 -3.94 -2.77 -7.09
N PHE A 22 -3.45 -3.94 -6.69
CA PHE A 22 -2.02 -4.21 -6.57
C PHE A 22 -1.28 -4.11 -7.91
N ILE A 23 -1.81 -4.72 -8.97
CA ILE A 23 -1.24 -4.62 -10.33
C ILE A 23 -1.24 -3.17 -10.80
N LEU A 24 -2.33 -2.44 -10.54
CA LEU A 24 -2.45 -1.04 -10.93
C LEU A 24 -1.45 -0.14 -10.18
N LEU A 25 -1.21 -0.42 -8.89
CA LEU A 25 -0.19 0.25 -8.09
C LEU A 25 1.22 0.00 -8.66
N MET A 26 1.57 -1.25 -8.96
CA MET A 26 2.85 -1.60 -9.60
C MET A 26 3.05 -0.87 -10.93
N ALA A 27 2.00 -0.78 -11.75
CA ALA A 27 2.07 -0.08 -13.03
C ALA A 27 2.33 1.42 -12.86
N ILE A 28 1.63 2.07 -11.93
CA ILE A 28 1.81 3.51 -11.64
C ILE A 28 3.22 3.79 -11.13
N GLU A 29 3.74 2.98 -10.20
CA GLU A 29 5.10 3.12 -9.69
C GLU A 29 6.13 3.04 -10.81
N TRP A 30 6.01 2.03 -11.68
CA TRP A 30 6.93 1.84 -12.81
C TRP A 30 6.88 3.00 -13.81
N ILE A 31 5.67 3.48 -14.13
CA ILE A 31 5.47 4.66 -14.98
C ILE A 31 6.10 5.89 -14.35
N SER A 32 6.02 6.05 -13.03
CA SER A 32 6.61 7.20 -12.32
C SER A 32 8.13 7.16 -12.26
N ILE A 33 8.74 5.97 -12.18
CA ILE A 33 10.20 5.81 -12.10
C ILE A 33 10.87 6.10 -13.45
N LEU A 34 10.23 5.73 -14.56
CA LEU A 34 10.73 5.91 -15.92
C LEU A 34 11.24 7.33 -16.25
N PRO A 35 10.47 8.41 -16.07
CA PRO A 35 10.93 9.76 -16.37
C PRO A 35 12.08 10.20 -15.45
N PHE A 36 12.09 9.76 -14.19
CA PHE A 36 13.19 10.04 -13.26
C PHE A 36 14.50 9.37 -13.69
N MET A 37 14.44 8.10 -14.09
CA MET A 37 15.60 7.37 -14.60
C MET A 37 16.17 8.02 -15.87
N LEU A 38 15.29 8.43 -16.77
CA LEU A 38 15.66 9.10 -18.01
C LEU A 38 16.32 10.47 -17.73
N PHE A 39 15.79 11.23 -16.77
CA PHE A 39 16.40 12.47 -16.29
C PHE A 39 17.81 12.24 -15.72
N LEU A 40 17.99 11.25 -14.85
CA LEU A 40 19.27 10.93 -14.22
C LEU A 40 20.33 10.49 -15.24
N TYR A 41 19.92 9.74 -16.26
CA TYR A 41 20.77 9.35 -17.38
C TYR A 41 21.32 10.56 -18.15
N PHE A 42 20.48 11.58 -18.42
CA PHE A 42 20.92 12.81 -19.10
C PHE A 42 21.93 13.63 -18.29
N TYR A 43 21.86 13.57 -16.95
CA TYR A 43 22.80 14.25 -16.05
C TYR A 43 24.09 13.44 -15.79
N GLY A 44 24.22 12.24 -16.37
CA GLY A 44 25.40 11.38 -16.18
C GLY A 44 25.53 10.80 -14.77
N ILE A 45 24.46 10.87 -13.96
CA ILE A 45 24.44 10.27 -12.61
C ILE A 45 24.16 8.79 -12.77
N ASN A 46 25.17 7.96 -12.51
CA ASN A 46 25.04 6.51 -12.62
C ASN A 46 24.48 5.94 -11.31
N ILE A 47 23.23 5.46 -11.35
CA ILE A 47 22.57 4.81 -10.23
C ILE A 47 22.84 3.32 -10.30
N GLN A 48 23.28 2.73 -9.19
CA GLN A 48 23.44 1.28 -9.12
C GLN A 48 22.07 0.61 -9.27
N ILE A 49 21.98 -0.38 -10.16
CA ILE A 49 20.77 -1.19 -10.38
C ILE A 49 20.25 -1.81 -9.08
N LEU A 50 21.16 -2.13 -8.15
CA LEU A 50 20.80 -2.71 -6.86
C LEU A 50 20.02 -1.71 -5.98
N ASP A 51 20.44 -0.44 -5.92
CA ASP A 51 19.71 0.60 -5.18
C ASP A 51 18.34 0.88 -5.81
N LEU A 52 18.26 0.90 -7.14
CA LEU A 52 16.99 1.05 -7.84
C LEU A 52 16.03 -0.10 -7.50
N ALA A 53 16.52 -1.34 -7.44
CA ALA A 53 15.74 -2.49 -7.04
C ALA A 53 15.25 -2.39 -5.58
N VAL A 54 16.10 -1.92 -4.67
CA VAL A 54 15.73 -1.68 -3.26
C VAL A 54 14.63 -0.63 -3.16
N TYR A 55 14.76 0.51 -3.86
CA TYR A 55 13.72 1.55 -3.85
C TYR A 55 12.39 1.05 -4.43
N ALA A 56 12.43 0.31 -5.54
CA ALA A 56 11.24 -0.28 -6.15
C ALA A 56 10.56 -1.30 -5.21
N MET A 57 11.34 -2.11 -4.49
CA MET A 57 10.80 -3.04 -3.49
C MET A 57 10.18 -2.31 -2.30
N ILE A 58 10.81 -1.23 -1.80
CA ILE A 58 10.27 -0.44 -0.69
C ILE A 58 8.92 0.20 -1.06
N GLY A 59 8.80 0.77 -2.27
CA GLY A 59 7.54 1.35 -2.74
C GLY A 59 6.44 0.30 -2.83
N SER A 60 6.65 -0.71 -3.67
CA SER A 60 5.65 -1.73 -3.98
C SER A 60 5.20 -2.54 -2.76
N VAL A 61 6.15 -3.07 -1.98
CA VAL A 61 5.86 -3.94 -0.83
C VAL A 61 5.52 -3.12 0.42
N GLY A 62 6.02 -1.89 0.55
CA GLY A 62 5.61 -1.00 1.63
C GLY A 62 4.14 -0.61 1.53
N LEU A 63 3.68 -0.28 0.31
CA LEU A 63 2.30 0.17 0.06
C LEU A 63 1.27 -0.97 0.05
N ILE A 64 1.69 -2.24 -0.10
CA ILE A 64 0.77 -3.39 -0.13
C ILE A 64 -0.06 -3.55 1.15
N SER A 65 0.46 -3.09 2.29
CA SER A 65 -0.22 -3.13 3.59
C SER A 65 -1.42 -2.17 3.65
N MET A 66 -1.40 -1.11 2.84
CA MET A 66 -2.43 -0.08 2.79
C MET A 66 -3.60 -0.41 1.88
N VAL A 67 -3.36 -1.24 0.84
CA VAL A 67 -4.38 -1.62 -0.14
C VAL A 67 -5.66 -2.18 0.51
N PRO A 68 -5.59 -3.13 1.48
CA PRO A 68 -6.79 -3.67 2.13
C PRO A 68 -7.54 -2.61 2.95
N ALA A 69 -6.81 -1.70 3.62
CA ALA A 69 -7.40 -0.65 4.44
C ALA A 69 -8.17 0.37 3.59
N TYR A 70 -7.61 0.78 2.44
CA TYR A 70 -8.31 1.65 1.48
C TYR A 70 -9.52 0.95 0.86
N GLN A 71 -9.41 -0.33 0.53
CA GLN A 71 -10.55 -1.10 0.02
C GLN A 71 -11.69 -1.19 1.04
N PHE A 72 -11.37 -1.33 2.34
CA PHE A 72 -12.37 -1.29 3.41
C PHE A 72 -13.00 0.10 3.57
N LEU A 73 -12.20 1.17 3.60
CA LEU A 73 -12.69 2.54 3.70
C LEU A 73 -13.61 2.90 2.54
N SER A 74 -13.25 2.50 1.32
CA SER A 74 -14.07 2.70 0.13
C SER A 74 -15.42 2.00 0.23
N LEU A 75 -15.46 0.79 0.80
CA LEU A 75 -16.72 0.04 1.01
C LEU A 75 -17.59 0.64 2.12
N LYS A 76 -16.99 1.24 3.16
CA LYS A 76 -17.72 1.77 4.33
C LYS A 76 -18.14 3.23 4.19
N PHE A 77 -17.34 4.07 3.53
CA PHE A 77 -17.53 5.52 3.47
C PHE A 77 -17.63 6.06 2.03
N ASN A 78 -17.87 5.18 1.05
CA ASN A 78 -17.84 5.49 -0.39
C ASN A 78 -16.47 6.03 -0.85
N TYR A 79 -16.39 6.39 -2.14
CA TYR A 79 -15.15 6.84 -2.80
C TYR A 79 -14.54 8.08 -2.12
N THR A 80 -15.35 9.04 -1.70
CA THR A 80 -14.90 10.29 -1.06
C THR A 80 -14.16 10.04 0.26
N GLY A 81 -14.65 9.10 1.09
CA GLY A 81 -13.99 8.75 2.34
C GLY A 81 -12.61 8.11 2.13
N SER A 82 -12.48 7.28 1.09
CA SER A 82 -11.19 6.68 0.74
C SER A 82 -10.16 7.71 0.27
N ILE A 83 -10.57 8.71 -0.51
CA ILE A 83 -9.66 9.78 -0.96
C ILE A 83 -9.20 10.63 0.21
N LEU A 84 -10.13 11.08 1.05
CA LEU A 84 -9.82 11.91 2.22
C LEU A 84 -8.84 11.20 3.16
N ALA A 85 -9.10 9.92 3.46
CA ALA A 85 -8.20 9.11 4.25
C ALA A 85 -6.83 8.97 3.57
N GLY A 86 -6.79 8.76 2.25
CA GLY A 86 -5.55 8.69 1.48
C GLY A 86 -4.68 9.93 1.59
N VAL A 87 -5.29 11.12 1.46
CA VAL A 87 -4.58 12.40 1.59
C VAL A 87 -4.02 12.57 3.01
N ILE A 88 -4.83 12.31 4.03
CA ILE A 88 -4.41 12.42 5.44
C ILE A 88 -3.29 11.44 5.75
N PHE A 89 -3.42 10.17 5.37
CA PHE A 89 -2.39 9.15 5.60
C PHE A 89 -1.10 9.46 4.86
N THR A 90 -1.18 9.96 3.62
CA THR A 90 0.02 10.34 2.86
C THR A 90 0.75 11.52 3.51
N LEU A 91 0.02 12.56 3.92
CA LEU A 91 0.59 13.70 4.63
C LEU A 91 1.21 13.28 5.97
N ALA A 92 0.50 12.45 6.74
CA ALA A 92 1.01 11.91 8.00
C ALA A 92 2.22 11.00 7.77
N ALA A 93 2.23 10.20 6.70
CA ALA A 93 3.35 9.35 6.32
C ALA A 93 4.60 10.19 6.05
N VAL A 94 4.46 11.27 5.28
CA VAL A 94 5.57 12.18 4.98
C VAL A 94 6.07 12.82 6.27
N LEU A 95 5.17 13.37 7.09
CA LEU A 95 5.54 14.07 8.31
C LEU A 95 6.22 13.15 9.32
N LEU A 96 5.67 11.96 9.58
CA LEU A 96 6.27 10.98 10.50
C LEU A 96 7.50 10.29 9.89
N GLY A 97 7.56 10.16 8.58
CA GLY A 97 8.65 9.50 7.86
C GLY A 97 9.91 10.35 7.81
N THR A 98 9.78 11.65 7.58
CA THR A 98 10.92 12.55 7.34
C THR A 98 11.31 13.41 8.53
N THR A 99 10.43 13.61 9.51
CA THR A 99 10.73 14.44 10.69
C THR A 99 11.10 13.60 11.92
N ASP A 100 11.75 14.27 12.89
CA ASP A 100 12.07 13.67 14.19
C ASP A 100 10.83 13.36 15.05
N LEU A 101 9.66 13.92 14.71
CA LEU A 101 8.41 13.66 15.41
C LEU A 101 7.94 12.22 15.25
N GLY A 102 8.28 11.57 14.13
CA GLY A 102 7.98 10.15 13.92
C GLY A 102 9.05 9.22 14.47
N THR A 103 10.19 9.74 14.93
CA THR A 103 11.28 8.95 15.50
C THR A 103 10.78 8.31 16.79
N GLY A 104 10.71 6.98 16.82
CA GLY A 104 10.17 6.25 17.96
C GLY A 104 8.69 5.89 17.87
N ILE A 105 7.96 6.24 16.80
CA ILE A 105 6.53 5.89 16.64
C ILE A 105 6.25 5.25 15.26
N TRP A 106 7.09 5.55 14.26
CA TRP A 106 6.90 5.11 12.87
C TRP A 106 6.73 3.59 12.71
N TYR A 107 7.33 2.77 13.58
CA TYR A 107 7.26 1.30 13.54
C TYR A 107 5.89 0.72 13.93
N TYR A 108 4.97 1.52 14.45
CA TYR A 108 3.58 1.09 14.66
C TYR A 108 2.70 1.32 13.43
N PHE A 109 3.13 2.21 12.52
CA PHE A 109 2.29 2.70 11.43
C PHE A 109 2.81 2.20 10.08
N PRO A 110 2.20 1.15 9.51
CA PRO A 110 2.65 0.55 8.25
C PRO A 110 2.60 1.53 7.06
N PHE A 111 1.78 2.59 7.13
CA PHE A 111 1.74 3.63 6.08
C PHE A 111 3.01 4.49 6.03
N VAL A 112 3.75 4.57 7.15
CA VAL A 112 4.97 5.37 7.27
C VAL A 112 6.19 4.61 6.76
N TYR A 113 6.11 3.27 6.72
CA TYR A 113 7.23 2.39 6.36
C TYR A 113 7.89 2.74 5.03
N PRO A 114 7.18 2.87 3.89
CA PRO A 114 7.84 3.14 2.61
C PRO A 114 8.67 4.44 2.64
N ILE A 115 8.15 5.50 3.27
CA ILE A 115 8.84 6.79 3.33
C ILE A 115 10.02 6.74 4.29
N LYS A 116 9.86 6.16 5.48
CA LYS A 116 10.93 6.08 6.48
C LYS A 116 12.08 5.18 6.00
N LEU A 117 11.75 4.07 5.33
CA LEU A 117 12.74 3.14 4.78
C LEU A 117 13.52 3.78 3.63
N ILE A 118 12.87 4.49 2.71
CA ILE A 118 13.57 5.25 1.65
C ILE A 118 14.49 6.30 2.28
N TYR A 119 13.96 7.11 3.21
CA TYR A 119 14.74 8.18 3.85
C TYR A 119 15.95 7.65 4.61
N GLY A 120 15.77 6.58 5.41
CA GLY A 120 16.83 5.99 6.20
C GLY A 120 17.84 5.16 5.39
N TYR A 121 17.43 4.60 4.24
CA TYR A 121 18.35 3.94 3.30
C TYR A 121 19.24 4.96 2.60
N VAL A 122 18.66 6.07 2.11
CA VAL A 122 19.42 7.16 1.46
C VAL A 122 20.40 7.83 2.44
N SER A 123 20.02 8.00 3.71
CA SER A 123 20.89 8.59 4.72
C SER A 123 21.95 7.63 5.28
N GLY A 124 22.00 6.38 4.79
CA GLY A 124 22.92 5.35 5.28
C GLY A 124 22.62 4.87 6.71
N SER A 125 21.47 5.24 7.27
CA SER A 125 21.06 4.85 8.63
C SER A 125 20.49 3.43 8.70
N PHE A 126 19.99 2.90 7.58
CA PHE A 126 19.43 1.55 7.50
C PHE A 126 20.15 0.68 6.48
N ASN A 127 20.48 -0.54 6.90
CA ASN A 127 20.97 -1.60 6.03
C ASN A 127 19.83 -2.29 5.27
N VAL A 128 20.19 -2.97 4.19
CA VAL A 128 19.28 -3.78 3.37
C VAL A 128 18.51 -4.81 4.22
N ASP A 129 19.15 -5.41 5.22
CA ASP A 129 18.51 -6.41 6.12
C ASP A 129 17.33 -5.80 6.90
N THR A 130 17.50 -4.58 7.40
CA THR A 130 16.45 -3.84 8.11
C THR A 130 15.29 -3.55 7.16
N VAL A 131 15.59 -3.16 5.92
CA VAL A 131 14.57 -2.93 4.88
C VAL A 131 13.77 -4.21 4.61
N ILE A 132 14.45 -5.34 4.38
CA ILE A 132 13.80 -6.63 4.13
C ILE A 132 12.90 -7.03 5.30
N PHE A 133 13.34 -6.83 6.54
CA PHE A 133 12.55 -7.17 7.73
C PHE A 133 11.23 -6.40 7.79
N TYR A 134 11.26 -5.07 7.59
CA TYR A 134 10.03 -4.27 7.60
C TYR A 134 9.13 -4.53 6.39
N LEU A 135 9.70 -4.86 5.23
CA LEU A 135 8.93 -5.30 4.07
C LEU A 135 8.22 -6.63 4.33
N PHE A 136 8.88 -7.57 5.00
CA PHE A 136 8.26 -8.82 5.42
C PHE A 136 7.08 -8.59 6.37
N ILE A 137 7.23 -7.67 7.34
CA ILE A 137 6.13 -7.27 8.22
C ILE A 137 4.97 -6.65 7.43
N SER A 138 5.26 -5.75 6.49
CA SER A 138 4.22 -5.12 5.63
C SER A 138 3.41 -6.17 4.87
N LEU A 139 4.10 -7.16 4.30
CA LEU A 139 3.48 -8.27 3.58
C LEU A 139 2.62 -9.13 4.50
N LEU A 140 3.14 -9.51 5.68
CA LEU A 140 2.40 -10.31 6.66
C LEU A 140 1.13 -9.58 7.11
N LEU A 141 1.24 -8.27 7.39
CA LEU A 141 0.11 -7.44 7.78
C LEU A 141 -0.94 -7.32 6.68
N SER A 142 -0.51 -7.25 5.41
CA SER A 142 -1.43 -7.26 4.26
C SER A 142 -2.21 -8.56 4.18
N PHE A 143 -1.54 -9.72 4.31
CA PHE A 143 -2.22 -11.03 4.31
C PHE A 143 -3.23 -11.18 5.44
N VAL A 144 -2.85 -10.79 6.66
CA VAL A 144 -3.74 -10.83 7.83
C VAL A 144 -4.94 -9.90 7.61
N SER A 145 -4.71 -8.68 7.12
CA SER A 145 -5.76 -7.70 6.86
C SER A 145 -6.73 -8.18 5.78
N VAL A 146 -6.23 -8.74 4.68
CA VAL A 146 -7.09 -9.33 3.64
C VAL A 146 -7.92 -10.48 4.21
N GLY A 147 -7.35 -11.33 5.05
CA GLY A 147 -8.07 -12.43 5.72
C GLY A 147 -9.22 -11.94 6.59
N ILE A 148 -8.95 -11.00 7.50
CA ILE A 148 -9.94 -10.42 8.42
C ILE A 148 -11.02 -9.66 7.66
N LEU A 149 -10.62 -8.80 6.72
CA LEU A 149 -11.56 -7.99 5.92
C LEU A 149 -12.41 -8.85 4.98
N SER A 150 -11.87 -9.96 4.46
CA SER A 150 -12.65 -10.92 3.68
C SER A 150 -13.69 -11.65 4.52
N PHE A 151 -13.39 -11.93 5.79
CA PHE A 151 -14.36 -12.51 6.73
C PHE A 151 -15.46 -11.50 7.07
N TRP A 152 -15.07 -10.26 7.38
CA TRP A 152 -16.01 -9.16 7.63
C TRP A 152 -16.91 -8.89 6.43
N TYR A 153 -16.36 -8.81 5.21
CA TYR A 153 -17.12 -8.60 3.98
C TYR A 153 -18.11 -9.74 3.67
N ASN A 154 -17.80 -10.96 4.11
CA ASN A 154 -18.71 -12.09 3.98
C ASN A 154 -19.90 -12.01 4.93
N SER A 155 -19.70 -11.44 6.13
CA SER A 155 -20.75 -11.20 7.13
C SER A 155 -21.46 -9.85 6.96
N TRP A 156 -20.89 -8.93 6.19
CA TRP A 156 -21.49 -7.62 5.92
C TRP A 156 -22.58 -7.75 4.86
N ASP A 157 -23.85 -7.61 5.29
CA ASP A 157 -25.03 -7.62 4.42
C ASP A 157 -25.39 -6.24 3.84
N GLY A 158 -24.57 -5.20 4.06
CA GLY A 158 -24.86 -3.82 3.66
C GLY A 158 -24.86 -3.50 2.14
N ILE A 159 -25.02 -4.49 1.26
CA ILE A 159 -25.43 -4.29 -0.15
C ILE A 159 -26.75 -5.04 -0.39
N SER A 160 -27.66 -5.03 0.59
CA SER A 160 -29.08 -5.33 0.38
C SER A 160 -29.96 -4.08 0.30
N GLU A 161 -29.43 -2.88 0.55
CA GLU A 161 -30.21 -1.63 0.60
C GLU A 161 -29.91 -0.62 -0.53
N MET A 162 -29.03 -0.93 -1.49
CA MET A 162 -28.78 -0.07 -2.66
C MET A 162 -29.31 -0.64 -4.00
N GLU A 163 -30.26 -1.58 -3.92
CA GLU A 163 -31.00 -2.10 -5.08
C GLU A 163 -32.52 -2.23 -4.75
N GLU A 164 -33.08 -1.25 -4.05
CA GLU A 164 -34.52 -0.96 -4.14
C GLU A 164 -34.76 0.33 -4.94
#